data_AF-A0A7W1J3N5-F1
#
_entry.id   AF-A0A7W1J3N5-F1
#
_cell.length_a   1.000
_cell.length_b   1.000
_cell.length_c   1.000
_cell.angle_alpha   90.00
_cell.angle_beta   90.00
_cell.angle_gamma   90.00
#
_symmetry.space_group_name_H-M   'P 1'
#
loop_
_entity.id
_entity.type
_entity.pdbx_description
1 polymer ?
#
loop_
_entity_poly.entity_id
_entity_poly.type
_entity_poly.pdbx_seq_one_letter_code
_entity_poly.pdbx_strand_id
1 'polypeptide(L)' 'MIAYLKDEDGAGVVEEHLAGDEGPCVAHAVNLCEVYYDYLRNEGEEAAKDAVETLKNDGLEVRTDMDEPFWKT' A
#
# COMPACT_ATOMS: atom_id res chain seq x y z
N MET A 1 -3.83 -1.71 3.10
CA MET A 1 -3.64 -1.71 1.64
C MET A 1 -4.66 -2.60 0.93
N ILE A 2 -4.66 -3.92 1.11
CA ILE A 2 -5.64 -4.80 0.44
C ILE A 2 -7.08 -4.43 0.80
N ALA A 3 -7.39 -4.23 2.09
CA ALA A 3 -8.73 -3.80 2.52
C ALA A 3 -9.19 -2.49 1.87
N TYR A 4 -8.27 -1.53 1.70
CA TYR A 4 -8.53 -0.27 1.01
C TYR A 4 -8.83 -0.50 -0.48
N LEU A 5 -7.97 -1.27 -1.17
CA LEU A 5 -8.14 -1.56 -2.60
C LEU A 5 -9.38 -2.40 -2.92
N LYS A 6 -9.89 -3.17 -1.95
CA LYS A 6 -11.07 -4.03 -2.09
C LYS A 6 -12.34 -3.44 -1.49
N ASP A 7 -12.29 -2.22 -0.96
CA ASP A 7 -13.41 -1.58 -0.26
C ASP A 7 -14.01 -2.47 0.86
N GLU A 8 -13.12 -3.11 1.62
CA GLU A 8 -13.47 -3.98 2.76
C GLU A 8 -13.52 -3.19 4.08
N ASP A 9 -13.99 -3.83 5.15
CA ASP A 9 -13.98 -3.26 6.49
C ASP A 9 -12.57 -2.73 6.86
N GLY A 10 -12.49 -1.43 7.15
CA GLY A 10 -11.24 -0.72 7.41
C GLY A 10 -10.70 0.11 6.25
N ALA A 11 -11.31 0.06 5.06
CA ALA A 11 -10.94 0.88 3.91
C ALA A 11 -10.93 2.38 4.23
N GLY A 12 -12.02 2.90 4.83
CA GLY A 12 -12.12 4.32 5.17
C GLY A 12 -11.06 4.81 6.16
N VAL A 13 -10.64 3.97 7.12
CA VAL A 13 -9.55 4.32 8.05
C VAL A 13 -8.22 4.45 7.29
N VAL A 14 -7.98 3.56 6.32
CA VAL A 14 -6.77 3.63 5.48
C VAL A 14 -6.81 4.85 4.56
N GLU A 15 -7.98 5.18 3.99
CA GLU A 15 -8.19 6.37 3.16
C GLU A 15 -7.86 7.66 3.92
N GLU A 16 -8.34 7.80 5.16
CA GLU A 16 -8.04 8.94 6.03
C GLU A 16 -6.52 9.12 6.27
N HIS A 17 -5.80 8.02 6.50
CA HIS A 17 -4.34 8.08 6.67
C HIS A 17 -3.59 8.36 5.36
N LEU A 18 -4.07 7.84 4.23
CA LEU A 18 -3.49 8.09 2.91
C LEU A 18 -3.65 9.56 2.48
N ALA A 19 -4.77 10.20 2.84
CA ALA A 19 -5.03 11.62 2.58
C ALA A 19 -4.07 12.58 3.32
N GLY A 20 -3.30 12.09 4.30
CA GLY A 20 -2.16 12.81 4.88
C GLY A 20 -2.49 13.77 6.03
N ASP A 21 -3.67 13.66 6.65
CA ASP A 21 -4.06 14.53 7.78
C ASP A 21 -3.14 14.39 9.02
N GLU A 22 -2.45 13.25 9.16
CA GLU A 22 -1.60 12.94 10.32
C GLU A 22 -0.11 12.77 9.98
N GLY A 23 0.29 12.99 8.72
CA GLY A 23 1.66 12.80 8.24
C GLY A 23 1.76 11.82 7.07
N PRO A 24 2.99 11.55 6.56
CA PRO A 24 3.18 10.69 5.39
C PRO A 24 2.81 9.23 5.71
N CYS A 25 1.92 8.66 4.91
CA CYS A 25 1.63 7.23 4.95
C CYS A 25 2.73 6.47 4.21
N VAL A 26 3.52 5.68 4.94
CA VAL A 26 4.66 4.94 4.37
C VAL A 26 4.41 3.44 4.39
N ALA A 27 4.89 2.73 3.37
CA ALA A 27 4.99 1.28 3.38
C ALA A 27 6.32 0.81 2.78
N HIS A 28 6.80 -0.35 3.24
CA HIS A 28 7.98 -0.95 2.62
C HIS A 28 7.66 -1.47 1.22
N ALA A 29 8.66 -1.49 0.36
CA ALA A 29 8.59 -2.12 -0.96
C ALA A 29 8.15 -3.59 -0.87
N VAL A 30 8.47 -4.29 0.23
CA VAL A 30 8.01 -5.67 0.46
C VAL A 30 6.48 -5.75 0.59
N ASN A 31 5.85 -4.76 1.22
CA ASN A 31 4.39 -4.75 1.36
C ASN A 31 3.71 -4.46 0.00
N LEU A 32 4.33 -3.67 -0.87
CA LEU A 32 3.85 -3.51 -2.24
C LEU A 32 4.01 -4.79 -3.06
N CYS A 33 5.10 -5.54 -2.86
CA CYS A 33 5.26 -6.85 -3.48
C CYS A 33 4.15 -7.81 -3.03
N GLU A 34 3.78 -7.82 -1.74
CA GLU A 34 2.67 -8.63 -1.23
C GLU A 34 1.35 -8.28 -1.92
N VAL A 35 1.03 -6.98 -2.04
CA VAL A 35 -0.17 -6.51 -2.78
C VAL A 35 -0.11 -6.92 -4.25
N TYR A 36 1.00 -6.67 -4.93
CA TYR A 36 1.19 -7.02 -6.33
C TYR A 36 0.97 -8.52 -6.56
N TYR A 37 1.58 -9.38 -5.74
CA TYR A 37 1.46 -10.82 -5.90
C TYR A 37 0.07 -11.35 -5.50
N ASP A 38 -0.63 -10.74 -4.55
CA ASP A 38 -2.03 -11.09 -4.24
C ASP A 38 -2.91 -10.85 -5.47
N TYR A 39 -2.84 -9.65 -6.05
CA TYR A 39 -3.62 -9.29 -7.25
C TYR A 39 -3.18 -10.08 -8.47
N LEU A 40 -1.87 -10.29 -8.68
CA LEU A 40 -1.37 -11.06 -9.83
C LEU A 40 -1.93 -12.48 -9.82
N ARG A 41 -2.00 -13.09 -8.64
CA ARG A 41 -2.48 -14.47 -8.48
C ARG A 41 -3.99 -14.59 -8.63
N ASN A 42 -4.76 -13.60 -8.16
CA ASN A 42 -6.21 -13.68 -8.09
C ASN A 42 -6.92 -13.03 -9.29
N GLU A 43 -6.33 -11.99 -9.87
CA GLU A 43 -6.99 -11.07 -10.82
C GLU A 43 -6.16 -10.81 -12.09
N GLY A 44 -4.84 -11.02 -12.03
CA GLY A 44 -3.94 -10.94 -13.18
C GLY A 44 -3.01 -9.72 -13.16
N GLU A 45 -2.17 -9.61 -14.20
CA GLU A 45 -1.06 -8.66 -14.22
C GLU A 45 -1.51 -7.19 -14.31
N GLU A 46 -2.56 -6.89 -15.08
CA GLU A 46 -3.07 -5.50 -15.17
C GLU A 46 -3.64 -5.04 -13.82
N ALA A 47 -4.50 -5.85 -13.19
CA ALA A 47 -5.04 -5.56 -11.87
C ALA A 47 -3.94 -5.39 -10.80
N ALA A 48 -2.86 -6.18 -10.89
CA ALA A 48 -1.72 -6.06 -9.99
C ALA A 48 -0.95 -4.73 -10.16
N LYS A 49 -0.77 -4.28 -11.41
CA LYS A 49 -0.14 -2.98 -11.71
C LYS A 49 -1.02 -1.84 -11.24
N ASP A 50 -2.31 -1.90 -11.56
CA ASP A 50 -3.28 -0.88 -11.18
C ASP A 50 -3.37 -0.75 -9.66
N ALA A 51 -3.43 -1.86 -8.92
CA ALA A 51 -3.45 -1.86 -7.47
C ALA A 51 -2.24 -1.12 -6.85
N VAL A 52 -1.04 -1.33 -7.39
CA VAL A 52 0.18 -0.66 -6.92
C VAL A 52 0.17 0.82 -7.27
N GLU A 53 -0.27 1.18 -8.48
CA GLU A 53 -0.32 2.58 -8.91
C GLU A 53 -1.40 3.37 -8.17
N THR A 54 -2.56 2.77 -7.88
CA THR A 54 -3.61 3.36 -7.04
C THR A 54 -3.05 3.76 -5.68
N LEU A 55 -2.39 2.83 -4.97
CA LEU A 55 -1.81 3.13 -3.65
C LEU A 55 -0.84 4.32 -3.68
N LYS A 56 0.03 4.39 -4.70
CA LYS A 56 0.99 5.50 -4.84
C LYS A 56 0.29 6.82 -5.15
N ASN A 57 -0.70 6.81 -6.04
CA ASN A 57 -1.46 8.00 -6.41
C ASN A 57 -2.29 8.54 -5.24
N ASP A 58 -2.73 7.66 -4.35
CA ASP A 58 -3.53 8.01 -3.18
C ASP A 58 -2.68 8.49 -2.00
N GLY A 59 -1.36 8.58 -2.15
CA GLY A 59 -0.46 9.20 -1.16
C GLY A 59 0.47 8.24 -0.43
N LEU A 60 0.53 6.96 -0.82
CA LEU A 60 1.46 6.02 -0.22
C LEU A 60 2.90 6.27 -0.66
N GLU A 61 3.77 6.56 0.30
CA GLU A 61 5.21 6.67 0.09
C GLU A 61 5.90 5.31 0.26
N VAL A 62 6.64 4.89 -0.76
CA VAL A 62 7.33 3.59 -0.77
C VAL A 62 8.74 3.72 -0.21
N ARG A 63 9.06 2.91 0.80
CA ARG A 63 10.38 2.82 1.42
C ARG A 63 11.11 1.55 1.00
N THR A 64 12.34 1.70 0.52
CA THR A 64 13.19 0.59 0.08
C THR A 64 14.27 0.24 1.10
N ASP A 65 14.51 1.13 2.06
CA ASP A 65 15.34 0.89 3.21
C ASP A 65 14.68 -0.11 4.17
N MET A 66 15.49 -1.05 4.66
CA MET A 66 15.08 -2.13 5.57
C MET A 66 16.05 -2.23 6.76
N ASP A 67 16.84 -1.20 7.00
CA ASP A 67 17.80 -1.18 8.11
C ASP A 67 17.08 -1.06 9.45
N GLU A 68 17.68 -1.66 10.49
CA GLU A 68 17.11 -1.67 11.84
C GLU A 68 16.71 -0.29 12.38
N PRO A 69 17.48 0.79 12.13
CA PRO A 69 17.07 2.13 12.52
C PRO A 69 15.73 2.60 11.95
N PHE A 70 15.27 2.09 10.80
CA PHE A 70 14.00 2.51 10.22
C PHE A 70 12.81 1.75 10.83
N TRP A 71 12.84 0.41 10.77
CA TRP A 71 11.66 -0.39 11.14
C TRP A 71 11.48 -0.57 12.66
N LYS A 72 12.47 -0.23 13.48
CA LYS A 72 12.37 -0.25 14.95
C LYS A 72 12.09 1.13 15.57
N THR A 73 11.59 2.09 14.80
CA THR A 73 11.16 3.41 15.32
C THR A 73 9.79 3.34 15.96
#